data_AF-A0A5C0B8R5-F1
#
_entry.id   AF-A0A5C0B8R5-F1
#
_cell.length_a   1.000
_cell.length_b   1.000
_cell.length_c   1.000
_cell.angle_alpha   90.00
_cell.angle_beta   90.00
_cell.angle_gamma   90.00
#
_symmetry.space_group_name_H-M   'P 1'
#
loop_
_entity.id
_entity.type
_entity.pdbx_description
1 polymer ?
#
loop_
_entity_poly.entity_id
_entity_poly.type
_entity_poly.pdbx_seq_one_letter_code
_entity_poly.pdbx_strand_id
1 'polypeptide(L)'
;PFGGMVKGAHRKMMREQGVTGPRIDEDFARRVAPSLIYPGAVGNLCSGSVYLALASLLDSGVVTAPSRVGLFSYGTGCSSEFF
;
A
#
# COMPACT_ATOMS: atom_id res chain seq x y z
N PRO A 1 4.70 8.27 -0.77
CA PRO A 1 4.57 9.75 -0.74
C PRO A 1 3.29 10.24 -0.06
N PHE A 2 2.09 9.85 -0.56
CA PHE A 2 0.80 10.17 0.08
C PHE A 2 -0.29 9.18 -0.37
N GLY A 3 -1.35 9.02 0.44
CA GLY A 3 -2.36 7.97 0.24
C GLY A 3 -3.11 8.03 -1.09
N GLY A 4 -3.39 9.23 -1.61
CA GLY A 4 -4.05 9.39 -2.92
C GLY A 4 -3.27 8.76 -4.08
N MET A 5 -1.95 8.91 -4.09
CA MET A 5 -1.08 8.29 -5.10
C MET A 5 -1.08 6.76 -4.98
N VAL A 6 -1.02 6.24 -3.75
CA VAL A 6 -1.06 4.79 -3.49
C VAL A 6 -2.39 4.19 -3.95
N LYS A 7 -3.52 4.86 -3.67
CA LYS A 7 -4.85 4.45 -4.15
C LYS A 7 -4.93 4.42 -5.68
N GLY A 8 -4.36 5.42 -6.35
CA GLY A 8 -4.26 5.45 -7.81
C GLY A 8 -3.43 4.29 -8.37
N ALA A 9 -2.27 4.02 -7.77
CA ALA A 9 -1.38 2.93 -8.17
C ALA A 9 -2.02 1.55 -7.99
N HIS A 10 -2.64 1.29 -6.84
CA HIS A 10 -3.38 0.04 -6.61
C HIS A 10 -4.51 -0.16 -7.63
N ARG A 11 -5.32 0.88 -7.89
CA ARG A 11 -6.38 0.83 -8.91
C ARG A 11 -5.84 0.50 -10.29
N LYS A 12 -4.72 1.12 -10.69
CA LYS A 12 -4.07 0.84 -11.97
C LYS A 12 -3.63 -0.64 -12.04
N MET A 13 -2.91 -1.11 -11.04
CA MET A 13 -2.44 -2.50 -10.95
C MET A 13 -3.60 -3.50 -11.01
N MET A 14 -4.69 -3.26 -10.28
CA MET A 14 -5.86 -4.15 -10.28
C MET A 14 -6.53 -4.22 -11.67
N ARG A 15 -6.60 -3.09 -12.39
CA ARG A 15 -7.13 -3.05 -13.76
C ARG A 15 -6.24 -3.80 -14.75
N GLU A 16 -4.92 -3.69 -14.61
CA GLU A 16 -3.96 -4.45 -15.45
C GLU A 16 -4.10 -5.97 -15.23
N GLN A 17 -4.60 -6.38 -14.07
CA GLN A 17 -4.95 -7.77 -13.76
C GLN A 17 -6.40 -8.15 -14.13
N GLY A 18 -7.10 -7.29 -14.88
CA GLY A 18 -8.48 -7.54 -15.33
C GLY A 18 -9.56 -7.36 -14.25
N VAL A 19 -9.22 -6.84 -13.07
CA VAL A 19 -10.20 -6.55 -12.02
C VAL A 19 -10.90 -5.22 -12.32
N THR A 20 -12.23 -5.24 -12.27
CA THR A 20 -13.08 -4.09 -12.59
C THR A 20 -14.18 -3.90 -11.56
N GLY A 21 -14.74 -2.69 -11.54
CA GLY A 21 -15.90 -2.33 -10.72
C GLY A 21 -15.58 -2.17 -9.22
N PRO A 22 -16.59 -2.36 -8.35
CA PRO A 22 -16.50 -2.08 -6.91
C PRO A 22 -15.45 -2.94 -6.18
N ARG A 23 -15.10 -4.11 -6.76
CA ARG A 23 -14.06 -5.01 -6.26
C ARG A 23 -12.71 -4.34 -6.04
N ILE A 24 -12.38 -3.30 -6.81
CA ILE A 24 -11.13 -2.55 -6.63
C ILE A 24 -11.16 -1.79 -5.30
N ASP A 25 -12.25 -1.08 -5.01
CA ASP A 25 -12.36 -0.26 -3.81
C ASP A 25 -12.51 -1.12 -2.55
N GLU A 26 -13.22 -2.25 -2.65
CA GLU A 26 -13.30 -3.27 -1.58
C GLU A 26 -11.91 -3.87 -1.27
N ASP A 27 -11.15 -4.22 -2.30
CA ASP A 27 -9.82 -4.77 -2.12
C ASP A 27 -8.84 -3.73 -1.56
N PHE A 28 -8.94 -2.48 -2.00
CA PHE A 28 -8.16 -1.37 -1.43
C PHE A 28 -8.46 -1.19 0.06
N ALA A 29 -9.75 -1.15 0.43
CA ALA A 29 -10.17 -1.00 1.82
C ALA A 29 -9.63 -2.14 2.70
N ARG A 30 -9.60 -3.36 2.18
CA ARG A 30 -9.15 -4.54 2.93
C ARG A 30 -7.63 -4.67 3.00
N ARG A 31 -6.91 -4.49 1.89
CA ARG A 31 -5.48 -4.84 1.79
C ARG A 31 -4.51 -3.67 1.88
N VAL A 32 -4.96 -2.45 1.59
CA VAL A 32 -4.07 -1.28 1.45
C VAL A 32 -4.42 -0.18 2.44
N ALA A 33 -5.70 0.09 2.69
CA ALA A 33 -6.10 1.17 3.59
C ALA A 33 -5.48 1.07 5.01
N PRO A 34 -5.35 -0.11 5.64
CA PRO A 34 -4.70 -0.22 6.96
C PRO A 34 -3.23 0.21 6.95
N SER A 35 -2.53 0.10 5.82
CA SER A 35 -1.12 0.51 5.69
C SER A 35 -0.95 2.04 5.57
N LEU A 36 -2.04 2.80 5.47
CA LEU A 36 -2.03 4.25 5.21
C LEU A 36 -2.36 5.09 6.45
N ILE A 37 -2.67 4.48 7.60
CA ILE A 37 -3.03 5.20 8.82
C ILE A 37 -1.83 6.03 9.32
N TYR A 38 -0.68 5.39 9.56
CA TYR A 38 0.50 6.15 10.01
C TYR A 38 1.06 7.09 8.95
N PRO A 39 1.22 6.70 7.66
CA PRO A 39 1.62 7.65 6.62
C PRO A 39 0.67 8.83 6.46
N GLY A 40 -0.62 8.65 6.78
CA GLY A 40 -1.62 9.72 6.78
C GLY A 40 -1.39 10.75 7.90
N ALA A 41 -0.87 10.33 9.05
CA ALA A 41 -0.55 11.21 10.17
C ALA A 41 0.84 11.87 10.04
N VAL A 42 1.83 11.14 9.52
CA VAL A 42 3.24 11.58 9.50
C VAL A 42 3.61 12.29 8.19
N GLY A 43 2.97 11.94 7.07
CA GLY A 43 3.36 12.42 5.75
C GLY A 43 4.53 11.63 5.15
N ASN A 44 5.22 12.24 4.17
CA ASN A 44 6.25 11.58 3.38
C ASN A 44 7.58 11.46 4.14
N LEU A 45 8.04 10.23 4.39
CA LEU A 45 9.31 9.91 5.07
C LEU A 45 10.41 9.45 4.12
N CYS A 46 10.28 9.74 2.81
CA CYS A 46 11.23 9.29 1.79
C CYS A 46 11.45 7.76 1.89
N SER A 47 12.69 7.31 2.07
CA SER A 47 13.07 5.90 2.20
C SER A 47 12.37 5.18 3.36
N GLY A 48 11.99 5.89 4.42
CA GLY A 48 11.25 5.33 5.55
C GLY A 48 9.77 5.05 5.28
N SER A 49 9.21 5.58 4.18
CA SER A 49 7.76 5.55 3.94
C SER A 49 7.22 4.12 3.77
N VAL A 50 7.98 3.22 3.14
CA VAL A 50 7.55 1.82 2.94
C VAL A 50 7.51 1.06 4.26
N TYR A 51 8.46 1.34 5.16
CA TYR A 51 8.50 0.72 6.49
C TYR A 51 7.46 1.32 7.43
N LEU A 52 7.18 2.62 7.33
CA LEU A 52 6.07 3.21 8.08
C LEU A 52 4.72 2.61 7.65
N ALA A 53 4.54 2.38 6.35
CA ALA A 53 3.34 1.71 5.84
C ALA A 53 3.24 0.25 6.32
N LEU A 54 4.36 -0.48 6.36
CA LEU A 54 4.41 -1.83 6.92
C LEU A 54 4.05 -1.84 8.42
N ALA A 55 4.63 -0.93 9.21
CA ALA A 55 4.30 -0.80 10.62
C ALA A 55 2.81 -0.51 10.84
N SER A 56 2.24 0.42 10.06
CA SER A 56 0.81 0.72 10.06
C SER A 56 -0.04 -0.51 9.74
N LEU A 57 0.37 -1.31 8.74
CA LEU A 57 -0.33 -2.53 8.35
C LEU A 57 -0.28 -3.60 9.46
N LEU A 58 0.84 -3.74 10.14
CA LEU A 58 1.00 -4.72 11.22
C LEU A 58 0.17 -4.39 12.46
N ASP A 59 0.00 -3.10 12.77
CA ASP A 59 -0.77 -2.64 13.92
C ASP A 59 -2.29 -2.58 13.64
N SER A 60 -2.68 -2.15 12.43
CA SER A 60 -4.08 -1.90 12.08
C SER A 60 -4.72 -2.99 11.20
N GLY A 61 -3.93 -3.92 10.68
CA GLY A 61 -4.41 -5.00 9.82
C GLY A 61 -5.06 -6.13 10.62
N VAL A 62 -6.13 -6.71 10.07
CA VAL A 62 -6.73 -7.92 10.65
C VAL A 62 -5.96 -9.15 10.15
N VAL A 63 -5.11 -9.72 11.01
CA VAL A 63 -4.30 -10.91 10.72
C VAL A 63 -4.80 -12.09 11.57
N THR A 64 -5.55 -13.00 10.97
CA THR A 64 -6.10 -14.18 11.66
C THR A 64 -5.25 -15.44 11.48
N ALA A 65 -4.28 -15.42 10.57
CA ALA A 65 -3.38 -16.52 10.25
C ALA A 65 -2.09 -15.96 9.63
N PRO A 66 -0.99 -16.74 9.59
CA PRO A 66 0.22 -16.36 8.86
C PRO A 66 -0.12 -15.90 7.43
N SER A 67 0.27 -14.67 7.11
CA SER A 67 -0.14 -13.97 5.89
C SER A 67 1.07 -13.37 5.19
N ARG A 68 1.01 -13.31 3.86
CA ARG A 68 2.07 -12.69 3.04
C ARG A 68 1.76 -11.22 2.80
N VAL A 69 2.76 -10.37 2.97
CA VAL A 69 2.73 -8.95 2.62
C VAL A 69 3.65 -8.74 1.42
N GLY A 70 3.20 -7.97 0.43
CA GLY A 70 4.05 -7.51 -0.66
C GLY A 70 4.42 -6.05 -0.45
N LEU A 71 5.71 -5.73 -0.60
CA LEU A 71 6.28 -4.40 -0.42
C LEU A 71 6.79 -3.89 -1.76
N PHE A 72 6.28 -2.74 -2.17
CA PHE A 72 6.79 -2.03 -3.35
C PHE A 72 7.57 -0.79 -2.89
N SER A 73 8.87 -0.79 -3.15
CA SER A 73 9.77 0.33 -2.87
C SER A 73 10.13 1.06 -4.17
N TYR A 74 10.14 2.39 -4.12
CA TYR A 74 10.49 3.24 -5.25
C TYR A 74 11.27 4.47 -4.76
N GLY A 75 12.36 4.80 -5.46
CA GLY A 75 13.14 6.02 -5.27
C GLY A 75 13.41 6.73 -6.60
N THR A 76 13.36 8.06 -6.58
CA THR A 76 13.69 8.91 -7.74
C THR A 76 15.17 8.78 -8.10
N GLY A 77 15.49 8.67 -9.41
CA GLY A 77 16.87 8.46 -9.90
C GLY A 77 17.06 7.50 -11.11
N CYS A 78 16.34 6.39 -11.29
CA CYS A 78 15.38 5.69 -10.43
C CYS A 78 15.78 4.23 -10.19
N SER A 79 15.31 3.69 -9.06
CA SER A 79 15.31 2.25 -8.77
C SER A 79 14.03 1.88 -8.04
N SER A 80 13.55 0.67 -8.27
CA SER A 80 12.37 0.13 -7.61
C SER A 80 12.51 -1.37 -7.42
N GLU A 81 11.90 -1.88 -6.36
CA GLU A 81 11.89 -3.31 -6.06
C GLU A 81 10.54 -3.71 -5.47
N PHE A 82 10.10 -4.93 -5.81
CA PHE A 82 8.96 -5.58 -5.19
C PHE A 82 9.43 -6.85 -4.49
N PHE A 83 9.09 -7.00 -3.21
CA PHE A 83 9.50 -8.14 -2.39
C PHE A 83 8.43 -8.55 -1.37
#